data_AF-A0A2V2SFJ1-F1
#
_entry.id   AF-A0A2V2SFJ1-F1
#
_cell.length_a   1.000
_cell.length_b   1.000
_cell.length_c   1.000
_cell.angle_alpha   90.00
_cell.angle_beta   90.00
_cell.angle_gamma   90.00
#
_symmetry.space_group_name_H-M   'P 1'
#
loop_
_entity.id
_entity.type
_entity.pdbx_description
1 polymer ?
#
loop_
_entity_poly.entity_id
_entity_poly.type
_entity_poly.pdbx_seq_one_letter_code
_entity_poly.pdbx_strand_id
1 'polypeptide(L)'
;MKNRNWPRLIPALAATLLGLASCTPNETQTLLEPSRAIGIVAAEEAARLAGARKQVALILPDASWGPASSVEEALRAGLKKQGCSIVVAKSADLGDPMRRGQVGLKSADFFEALDKAVGAGAVVSLAGAPLLRQDEATRLRPDHPPVLVVATASLGNLIGVTGDPSRLTGLLEARIIQLAIVDGAAESATPPSGKADATHQLFSQHYHILRGAE
;
A
#
# COMPACT_ATOMS: atom_id res chain seq x y z
N MET A 1 -12.71 -6.93 82.11
CA MET A 1 -14.18 -7.11 82.22
C MET A 1 -14.86 -6.43 81.05
N LYS A 2 -15.91 -7.08 80.53
CA LYS A 2 -16.99 -6.58 79.66
C LYS A 2 -16.82 -6.69 78.13
N ASN A 3 -17.17 -7.90 77.68
CA ASN A 3 -17.76 -8.26 76.39
C ASN A 3 -18.80 -7.24 75.89
N ARG A 4 -18.90 -7.07 74.56
CA ARG A 4 -20.18 -6.85 73.89
C ARG A 4 -20.14 -7.34 72.43
N ASN A 5 -21.01 -8.31 72.15
CA ASN A 5 -21.27 -8.92 70.84
C ASN A 5 -22.34 -8.14 70.05
N TRP A 6 -22.38 -8.45 68.74
CA TRP A 6 -23.52 -8.49 67.78
C TRP A 6 -23.80 -7.27 66.87
N PRO A 7 -24.53 -7.44 65.73
CA PRO A 7 -24.38 -8.37 64.58
C PRO A 7 -24.44 -7.67 63.18
N ARG A 8 -24.12 -8.47 62.15
CA ARG A 8 -24.80 -8.61 60.83
C ARG A 8 -24.59 -7.60 59.67
N LEU A 9 -24.24 -8.24 58.54
CA LEU A 9 -24.68 -8.01 57.15
C LEU A 9 -24.05 -6.84 56.40
N ILE A 10 -23.01 -7.15 55.61
CA ILE A 10 -22.61 -6.34 54.46
C ILE A 10 -23.02 -7.11 53.19
N PRO A 11 -23.71 -6.45 52.23
CA PRO A 11 -24.41 -7.11 51.15
C PRO A 11 -23.48 -7.52 50.01
N ALA A 12 -23.98 -8.49 49.24
CA ALA A 12 -23.36 -9.13 48.12
C ALA A 12 -23.03 -8.20 46.94
N LEU A 13 -22.02 -8.63 46.19
CA LEU A 13 -21.67 -8.30 44.81
C LEU A 13 -22.82 -7.67 43.98
N ALA A 14 -22.53 -6.51 43.40
CA ALA A 14 -23.14 -6.06 42.15
C ALA A 14 -22.02 -5.55 41.23
N ALA A 15 -21.33 -6.48 40.57
CA ALA A 15 -20.45 -6.19 39.45
C ALA A 15 -21.32 -6.01 38.20
N THR A 16 -21.83 -4.79 38.01
CA THR A 16 -22.65 -4.45 36.85
C THR A 16 -21.74 -4.22 35.65
N LEU A 17 -21.87 -5.14 34.70
CA LEU A 17 -21.41 -5.14 33.32
C LEU A 17 -21.40 -3.74 32.66
N LEU A 18 -20.22 -3.27 32.29
CA LEU A 18 -20.03 -2.35 31.16
C LEU A 18 -19.20 -3.08 30.11
N GLY A 19 -19.87 -3.94 29.36
CA GLY A 19 -19.37 -4.51 28.12
C GLY A 19 -19.36 -3.42 27.05
N LEU A 20 -18.26 -2.66 26.97
CA LEU A 20 -17.99 -1.81 25.82
C LEU A 20 -17.33 -2.67 24.74
N ALA A 21 -18.12 -2.94 23.69
CA ALA A 21 -17.71 -3.23 22.32
C ALA A 21 -16.34 -3.91 22.15
N SER A 22 -16.30 -5.23 22.29
CA SER A 22 -15.22 -6.04 21.73
C SER A 22 -15.48 -6.17 20.23
N CYS A 23 -14.94 -5.26 19.42
CA CYS A 23 -14.79 -5.50 17.98
C CYS A 23 -13.95 -6.78 17.82
N THR A 24 -14.56 -7.86 17.35
CA THR A 24 -13.83 -9.12 17.20
C THR A 24 -12.77 -8.98 16.09
N PRO A 25 -11.55 -9.54 16.26
CA PRO A 25 -10.47 -9.38 15.28
C PRO A 25 -10.76 -9.88 13.86
N ASN A 26 -11.77 -10.74 13.68
CA ASN A 26 -12.08 -11.35 12.39
C ASN A 26 -12.77 -10.38 11.41
N GLU A 27 -13.59 -9.45 11.90
CA GLU A 27 -14.30 -8.51 11.03
C GLU A 27 -13.34 -7.48 10.45
N THR A 28 -12.39 -6.99 11.25
CA THR A 28 -11.34 -6.08 10.77
C THR A 28 -10.35 -6.75 9.82
N GLN A 29 -10.03 -8.04 10.03
CA GLN A 29 -9.23 -8.80 9.07
C GLN A 29 -9.92 -8.91 7.71
N THR A 30 -11.22 -9.23 7.69
CA THR A 30 -12.00 -9.37 6.45
C THR A 30 -12.02 -8.06 5.64
N LEU A 31 -12.04 -6.90 6.30
CA LEU A 31 -11.98 -5.59 5.64
C LEU A 31 -10.62 -5.28 4.99
N LEU A 32 -9.53 -5.87 5.49
CA LEU A 32 -8.16 -5.62 5.00
C LEU A 32 -7.74 -6.61 3.91
N GLU A 33 -8.47 -7.71 3.72
CA GLU A 33 -8.12 -8.74 2.74
C GLU A 33 -7.93 -8.20 1.31
N PRO A 34 -8.77 -7.29 0.77
CA PRO A 34 -8.53 -6.70 -0.55
C PRO A 34 -7.20 -5.94 -0.62
N SER A 35 -6.90 -5.11 0.37
CA SER A 35 -5.64 -4.35 0.42
C SER A 35 -4.43 -5.28 0.61
N ARG A 36 -4.58 -6.36 1.37
CA ARG A 36 -3.55 -7.40 1.49
C ARG A 36 -3.26 -8.07 0.14
N ALA A 37 -4.31 -8.31 -0.66
CA ALA A 37 -4.16 -8.85 -2.01
C ALA A 37 -3.36 -7.92 -2.93
N ILE A 38 -3.57 -6.59 -2.84
CA ILE A 38 -2.71 -5.62 -3.54
C ILE A 38 -1.25 -5.82 -3.18
N GLY A 39 -0.92 -5.87 -1.88
CA GLY A 39 0.47 -5.98 -1.43
C GLY A 39 1.13 -7.27 -1.92
N ILE A 40 0.39 -8.39 -1.93
CA ILE A 40 0.90 -9.67 -2.46
C ILE A 40 1.15 -9.59 -3.97
N VAL A 41 0.17 -9.12 -4.75
CA VAL A 41 0.31 -9.01 -6.22
C VAL A 41 1.40 -8.00 -6.60
N ALA A 42 1.48 -6.86 -5.88
CA ALA A 42 2.56 -5.90 -6.06
C ALA A 42 3.93 -6.51 -5.76
N ALA A 43 4.05 -7.40 -4.77
CA ALA A 43 5.29 -8.10 -4.47
C ALA A 43 5.71 -9.05 -5.59
N GLU A 44 4.76 -9.79 -6.16
CA GLU A 44 5.02 -10.69 -7.28
C GLU A 44 5.48 -9.91 -8.52
N GLU A 45 4.80 -8.82 -8.85
CA GLU A 45 5.19 -7.97 -9.99
C GLU A 45 6.52 -7.27 -9.76
N ALA A 46 6.76 -6.74 -8.56
CA ALA A 46 8.04 -6.13 -8.23
C ALA A 46 9.19 -7.15 -8.24
N ALA A 47 8.97 -8.39 -7.77
CA ALA A 47 9.95 -9.46 -7.83
C ALA A 47 10.26 -9.88 -9.27
N ARG A 48 9.24 -9.90 -10.14
CA ARG A 48 9.38 -10.14 -11.59
C ARG A 48 10.25 -9.07 -12.23
N LEU A 49 9.92 -7.79 -12.00
CA LEU A 49 10.66 -6.63 -12.50
C LEU A 49 12.09 -6.60 -11.97
N ALA A 50 12.30 -6.95 -10.70
CA ALA A 50 13.63 -6.96 -10.09
C ALA A 50 14.58 -7.99 -10.69
N GLY A 51 14.04 -9.02 -11.36
CA GLY A 51 14.80 -10.02 -12.10
C GLY A 51 15.95 -10.61 -11.29
N ALA A 52 17.15 -10.65 -11.91
CA ALA A 52 18.35 -11.19 -11.28
C ALA A 52 18.93 -10.29 -10.17
N ARG A 53 18.59 -9.00 -10.12
CA ARG A 53 19.13 -8.08 -9.10
C ARG A 53 18.55 -8.36 -7.70
N LYS A 54 17.33 -8.90 -7.62
CA LYS A 54 16.66 -9.30 -6.36
C LYS A 54 16.73 -8.23 -5.26
N GLN A 55 16.69 -6.96 -5.65
CA GLN A 55 16.59 -5.82 -4.74
C GLN A 55 15.45 -4.92 -5.20
N VAL A 56 14.55 -4.59 -4.28
CA VAL A 56 13.42 -3.69 -4.52
C VAL A 56 13.52 -2.48 -3.61
N ALA A 57 13.48 -1.30 -4.21
CA ALA A 57 13.43 -0.03 -3.52
C ALA A 57 11.98 0.40 -3.29
N LEU A 58 11.66 0.90 -2.10
CA LEU A 58 10.32 1.37 -1.75
C LEU A 58 10.28 2.90 -1.62
N ILE A 59 9.24 3.50 -2.20
CA ILE A 59 8.80 4.87 -1.92
C ILE A 59 7.52 4.74 -1.10
N LEU A 60 7.55 5.27 0.12
CA LEU A 60 6.48 5.14 1.10
C LEU A 60 5.92 6.53 1.46
N PRO A 61 4.63 6.65 1.80
CA PRO A 61 4.15 7.80 2.55
C PRO A 61 5.00 7.99 3.83
N ASP A 62 5.20 9.23 4.25
CA ASP A 62 5.86 9.50 5.51
C ASP A 62 4.97 9.25 6.73
N ALA A 63 5.58 9.33 7.92
CA ALA A 63 4.89 9.05 9.17
C ALA A 63 3.73 10.00 9.49
N SER A 64 3.60 11.15 8.80
CA SER A 64 2.45 12.05 8.97
C SER A 64 1.16 11.45 8.42
N TRP A 65 1.26 10.47 7.52
CA TRP A 65 0.13 9.73 6.96
C TRP A 65 -0.31 8.55 7.81
N GLY A 66 0.45 8.21 8.85
CA GLY A 66 0.15 7.12 9.78
C GLY A 66 1.26 6.06 9.84
N PRO A 67 1.01 4.94 10.54
CA PRO A 67 1.93 3.80 10.60
C PRO A 67 2.00 3.08 9.25
N ALA A 68 2.83 2.03 9.15
CA ALA A 68 2.88 1.18 7.95
C ALA A 68 1.48 0.66 7.55
N SER A 69 1.24 0.61 6.25
CA SER A 69 -0.04 0.16 5.70
C SER A 69 -0.12 -1.37 5.59
N SER A 70 -1.32 -1.93 5.59
CA SER A 70 -1.51 -3.37 5.35
C SER A 70 -1.00 -3.81 3.97
N VAL A 71 -1.08 -2.92 2.97
CA VAL A 71 -0.42 -3.13 1.65
C VAL A 71 1.09 -3.22 1.81
N GLU A 72 1.71 -2.30 2.57
CA GLU A 72 3.16 -2.29 2.80
C GLU A 72 3.63 -3.56 3.51
N GLU A 73 2.94 -3.98 4.56
CA GLU A 73 3.27 -5.19 5.31
C GLU A 73 3.20 -6.44 4.41
N ALA A 74 2.11 -6.56 3.64
CA ALA A 74 1.92 -7.66 2.71
C ALA A 74 2.96 -7.66 1.57
N LEU A 75 3.28 -6.49 1.03
CA LEU A 75 4.32 -6.28 0.02
C LEU A 75 5.68 -6.75 0.55
N ARG A 76 6.08 -6.28 1.73
CA ARG A 76 7.35 -6.66 2.34
C ARG A 76 7.44 -8.15 2.61
N ALA A 77 6.36 -8.74 3.14
CA ALA A 77 6.29 -10.17 3.40
C ALA A 77 6.38 -10.99 2.09
N GLY A 78 5.68 -10.56 1.04
CA GLY A 78 5.71 -11.17 -0.28
C GLY A 78 7.10 -11.10 -0.92
N LEU A 79 7.74 -9.92 -0.91
CA LEU A 79 9.09 -9.73 -1.46
C LEU A 79 10.13 -10.61 -0.75
N LYS A 80 10.04 -10.70 0.58
CA LYS A 80 10.92 -11.59 1.37
C LYS A 80 10.71 -13.06 0.99
N LYS A 81 9.47 -13.51 0.80
CA LYS A 81 9.17 -14.88 0.32
C LYS A 81 9.74 -15.15 -1.07
N GLN A 82 9.77 -14.14 -1.94
CA GLN A 82 10.35 -14.20 -3.28
C GLN A 82 11.89 -14.05 -3.30
N GLY A 83 12.53 -13.99 -2.13
CA GLY A 83 13.98 -13.87 -1.98
C GLY A 83 14.54 -12.50 -2.37
N CYS A 84 13.71 -11.45 -2.37
CA CYS A 84 14.16 -10.09 -2.66
C CYS A 84 14.63 -9.38 -1.38
N SER A 85 15.75 -8.67 -1.48
CA SER A 85 16.15 -7.65 -0.50
C SER A 85 15.31 -6.39 -0.70
N ILE A 86 15.02 -5.69 0.40
CA ILE A 86 14.15 -4.51 0.41
C ILE A 86 14.93 -3.34 0.99
N VAL A 87 14.92 -2.21 0.28
CA VAL A 87 15.46 -0.94 0.77
C VAL A 87 14.37 0.13 0.73
N VAL A 88 14.33 1.03 1.69
CA VAL A 88 13.45 2.22 1.62
C VAL A 88 14.26 3.33 0.98
N ALA A 89 13.92 3.68 -0.26
CA ALA A 89 14.59 4.77 -0.97
C ALA A 89 14.09 6.13 -0.48
N LYS A 90 12.78 6.25 -0.21
CA LYS A 90 12.19 7.51 0.23
C LYS A 90 10.96 7.28 1.11
N SER A 91 10.90 8.07 2.16
CA SER A 91 9.68 8.35 2.92
C SER A 91 9.25 9.77 2.49
N ALA A 92 8.12 9.86 1.79
CA ALA A 92 7.73 11.04 1.02
C ALA A 92 6.59 11.79 1.71
N ASP A 93 6.73 13.11 1.78
CA ASP A 93 5.66 14.00 2.23
C ASP A 93 4.69 14.23 1.08
N LEU A 94 3.52 13.61 1.18
CA LEU A 94 2.48 13.65 0.14
C LEU A 94 1.56 14.86 0.28
N GLY A 95 1.79 15.75 1.26
CA GLY A 95 0.86 16.81 1.63
C GLY A 95 -0.21 16.35 2.63
N ASP A 96 -1.08 17.29 3.00
CA ASP A 96 -2.14 17.06 3.98
C ASP A 96 -3.49 16.87 3.25
N PRO A 97 -4.10 15.66 3.30
CA PRO A 97 -5.37 15.39 2.62
C PRO A 97 -6.55 16.20 3.19
N MET A 98 -6.43 16.77 4.39
CA MET A 98 -7.44 17.60 5.02
C MET A 98 -7.30 19.09 4.69
N ARG A 99 -6.24 19.48 3.96
CA ARG A 99 -6.01 20.87 3.55
C ARG A 99 -6.21 21.04 2.05
N ARG A 100 -6.53 22.27 1.65
CA ARG A 100 -6.48 22.66 0.23
C ARG A 100 -5.02 22.64 -0.22
N GLY A 101 -4.65 21.63 -0.99
CA GLY A 101 -3.31 21.46 -1.52
C GLY A 101 -3.25 20.29 -2.48
N GLN A 102 -2.16 20.20 -3.24
CA GLN A 102 -1.91 19.03 -4.08
C GLN A 102 -1.43 17.88 -3.19
N VAL A 103 -2.11 16.74 -3.29
CA VAL A 103 -1.73 15.49 -2.62
C VAL A 103 -1.05 14.57 -3.62
N GLY A 104 0.07 13.97 -3.23
CA GLY A 104 0.77 12.94 -3.99
C GLY A 104 2.29 13.04 -3.97
N LEU A 105 2.95 12.07 -4.59
CA LEU A 105 4.41 11.97 -4.65
C LEU A 105 5.02 13.15 -5.44
N LYS A 106 5.67 14.09 -4.76
CA LYS A 106 6.32 15.25 -5.38
C LYS A 106 7.46 14.82 -6.31
N SER A 107 7.70 15.58 -7.38
CA SER A 107 8.77 15.30 -8.36
C SER A 107 10.15 15.17 -7.71
N ALA A 108 10.50 16.10 -6.81
CA ALA A 108 11.79 16.08 -6.10
C ALA A 108 11.99 14.79 -5.29
N ASP A 109 10.96 14.36 -4.56
CA ASP A 109 11.00 13.13 -3.76
C ASP A 109 11.11 11.89 -4.65
N PHE A 110 10.45 11.89 -5.81
CA PHE A 110 10.57 10.83 -6.80
C PHE A 110 11.98 10.73 -7.38
N PHE A 111 12.57 11.84 -7.83
CA PHE A 111 13.94 11.83 -8.36
C PHE A 111 14.98 11.43 -7.30
N GLU A 112 14.85 11.93 -6.07
CA GLU A 112 15.70 11.51 -4.95
C GLU A 112 15.59 10.00 -4.69
N ALA A 113 14.38 9.45 -4.76
CA ALA A 113 14.18 8.02 -4.62
C ALA A 113 14.87 7.22 -5.73
N LEU A 114 14.77 7.68 -6.99
CA LEU A 114 15.44 7.03 -8.12
C LEU A 114 16.96 7.08 -8.00
N ASP A 115 17.51 8.19 -7.51
CA ASP A 115 18.95 8.33 -7.28
C ASP A 115 19.46 7.40 -6.18
N LYS A 116 18.66 7.18 -5.12
CA LYS A 116 18.95 6.20 -4.07
C LYS A 116 18.71 4.75 -4.51
N ALA A 117 17.83 4.54 -5.48
CA ALA A 117 17.51 3.23 -6.02
C ALA A 117 18.46 2.80 -7.14
N VAL A 118 19.55 3.53 -7.40
CA VAL A 118 20.58 3.10 -8.37
C VAL A 118 21.10 1.72 -7.96
N GLY A 119 21.02 0.77 -8.89
CA GLY A 119 21.41 -0.62 -8.65
C GLY A 119 20.27 -1.51 -8.14
N ALA A 120 19.12 -0.96 -7.72
CA ALA A 120 17.93 -1.76 -7.48
C ALA A 120 17.43 -2.42 -8.78
N GLY A 121 16.73 -3.54 -8.64
CA GLY A 121 16.06 -4.21 -9.76
C GLY A 121 14.71 -3.60 -10.09
N ALA A 122 14.03 -3.04 -9.10
CA ALA A 122 12.75 -2.37 -9.29
C ALA A 122 12.51 -1.33 -8.18
N VAL A 123 11.62 -0.38 -8.44
CA VAL A 123 11.09 0.58 -7.47
C VAL A 123 9.59 0.35 -7.33
N VAL A 124 9.08 0.33 -6.10
CA VAL A 124 7.64 0.29 -5.81
C VAL A 124 7.25 1.56 -5.08
N SER A 125 6.30 2.31 -5.64
CA SER A 125 5.71 3.48 -4.99
C SER A 125 4.36 3.15 -4.37
N LEU A 126 4.29 3.17 -3.03
CA LEU A 126 3.04 3.22 -2.27
C LEU A 126 2.57 4.68 -2.03
N ALA A 127 3.35 5.65 -2.50
CA ALA A 127 3.05 7.08 -2.45
C ALA A 127 2.22 7.58 -3.65
N GLY A 128 1.69 6.66 -4.47
CA GLY A 128 1.03 6.97 -5.73
C GLY A 128 1.99 7.31 -6.88
N ALA A 129 1.43 7.80 -7.98
CA ALA A 129 2.19 8.19 -9.16
C ALA A 129 2.94 9.51 -8.94
N PRO A 130 4.14 9.68 -9.53
CA PRO A 130 4.90 10.91 -9.35
C PRO A 130 4.22 12.10 -10.02
N LEU A 131 4.24 13.23 -9.31
CA LEU A 131 3.68 14.49 -9.72
C LEU A 131 4.64 15.23 -10.66
N LEU A 132 4.94 14.65 -11.82
CA LEU A 132 5.86 15.22 -12.80
C LEU A 132 5.18 16.24 -13.71
N ARG A 133 5.92 17.32 -14.01
CA ARG A 133 5.69 18.18 -15.16
C ARG A 133 6.34 17.59 -16.42
N GLN A 134 5.92 18.06 -17.59
CA GLN A 134 6.40 17.55 -18.86
C GLN A 134 7.90 17.81 -19.07
N ASP A 135 8.42 18.95 -18.62
CA ASP A 135 9.84 19.27 -18.66
C ASP A 135 10.64 18.38 -17.70
N GLU A 136 10.08 18.07 -16.53
CA GLU A 136 10.72 17.18 -15.56
C GLU A 136 10.83 15.74 -16.06
N ALA A 137 9.82 15.23 -16.77
CA ALA A 137 9.85 13.90 -17.38
C ALA A 137 11.08 13.67 -18.28
N THR A 138 11.55 14.72 -18.97
CA THR A 138 12.74 14.64 -19.84
C THR A 138 14.06 14.47 -19.08
N ARG A 139 14.06 14.73 -17.77
CA ARG A 139 15.25 14.58 -16.89
C ARG A 139 15.46 13.15 -16.42
N LEU A 140 14.48 12.26 -16.67
CA LEU A 140 14.56 10.87 -16.26
C LEU A 140 15.70 10.17 -17.00
N ARG A 141 16.58 9.50 -16.25
CA ARG A 141 17.67 8.75 -16.85
C ARG A 141 17.12 7.50 -17.53
N PRO A 142 17.50 7.16 -18.76
CA PRO A 142 16.94 6.02 -19.49
C PRO A 142 17.24 4.66 -18.83
N ASP A 143 18.20 4.60 -17.90
CA ASP A 143 18.62 3.41 -17.17
C ASP A 143 18.06 3.32 -15.74
N HIS A 144 17.06 4.16 -15.40
CA HIS A 144 16.42 4.08 -14.09
C HIS A 144 15.77 2.70 -13.88
N PRO A 145 15.71 2.18 -12.63
CA PRO A 145 15.02 0.93 -12.36
C PRO A 145 13.53 1.03 -12.75
N PRO A 146 12.92 -0.05 -13.25
CA PRO A 146 11.50 -0.06 -13.58
C PRO A 146 10.66 0.29 -12.34
N VAL A 147 9.70 1.19 -12.52
CA VAL A 147 8.85 1.70 -11.43
C VAL A 147 7.46 1.09 -11.50
N LEU A 148 7.04 0.47 -10.41
CA LEU A 148 5.68 0.02 -10.15
C LEU A 148 4.99 1.04 -9.25
N VAL A 149 3.81 1.49 -9.64
CA VAL A 149 3.00 2.43 -8.84
C VAL A 149 1.76 1.73 -8.28
N VAL A 150 1.49 1.92 -7.00
CA VAL A 150 0.21 1.58 -6.37
C VAL A 150 -0.60 2.86 -6.24
N ALA A 151 -1.63 2.99 -7.08
CA ALA A 151 -2.47 4.19 -7.24
C ALA A 151 -3.94 3.86 -6.91
N THR A 152 -4.20 3.57 -5.64
CA THR A 152 -5.51 3.19 -5.08
C THR A 152 -5.98 4.20 -4.03
N ALA A 153 -7.29 4.31 -3.83
CA ALA A 153 -7.89 5.11 -2.77
C ALA A 153 -7.59 4.59 -1.35
N SER A 154 -7.24 3.31 -1.20
CA SER A 154 -6.99 2.70 0.12
C SER A 154 -5.78 1.79 0.11
N LEU A 155 -4.87 2.00 1.06
CA LEU A 155 -3.77 1.09 1.37
C LEU A 155 -4.11 0.13 2.54
N GLY A 156 -5.40 -0.06 2.81
CA GLY A 156 -5.93 -0.85 3.92
C GLY A 156 -6.31 0.04 5.08
N ASN A 157 -5.45 0.10 6.10
CA ASN A 157 -5.62 0.96 7.27
C ASN A 157 -5.28 2.44 7.01
N LEU A 158 -4.78 2.81 5.81
CA LEU A 158 -4.47 4.18 5.42
C LEU A 158 -5.21 4.59 4.15
N ILE A 159 -5.46 5.89 4.03
CA ILE A 159 -5.87 6.49 2.76
C ILE A 159 -4.70 6.38 1.76
N GLY A 160 -5.00 5.97 0.53
CA GLY A 160 -4.04 5.93 -0.57
C GLY A 160 -4.13 7.16 -1.47
N VAL A 161 -3.23 7.24 -2.46
CA VAL A 161 -3.24 8.28 -3.49
C VAL A 161 -3.69 7.66 -4.80
N THR A 162 -4.89 8.03 -5.24
CA THR A 162 -5.44 7.60 -6.54
C THR A 162 -4.68 8.23 -7.69
N GLY A 163 -4.66 7.56 -8.84
CA GLY A 163 -4.09 8.08 -10.08
C GLY A 163 -5.17 8.44 -11.08
N ASP A 164 -5.04 9.60 -11.74
CA ASP A 164 -5.83 9.92 -12.91
C ASP A 164 -5.46 8.96 -14.07
N PRO A 165 -6.43 8.24 -14.68
CA PRO A 165 -6.13 7.25 -15.72
C PRO A 165 -5.38 7.82 -16.93
N SER A 166 -5.71 9.04 -17.36
CA SER A 166 -5.05 9.70 -18.50
C SER A 166 -3.59 10.00 -18.17
N ARG A 167 -3.34 10.51 -16.96
CA ARG A 167 -2.00 10.75 -16.46
C ARG A 167 -1.19 9.45 -16.34
N LEU A 168 -1.76 8.40 -15.76
CA LEU A 168 -1.10 7.10 -15.63
C LEU A 168 -0.71 6.54 -17.01
N THR A 169 -1.60 6.67 -17.99
CA THR A 169 -1.33 6.27 -19.38
C THR A 169 -0.14 7.04 -19.95
N GLY A 170 -0.10 8.37 -19.79
CA GLY A 170 1.03 9.17 -20.24
C GLY A 170 2.36 8.80 -19.56
N LEU A 171 2.34 8.43 -18.27
CA LEU A 171 3.54 7.96 -17.56
C LEU A 171 4.02 6.59 -18.06
N LEU A 172 3.09 5.70 -18.43
CA LEU A 172 3.38 4.38 -18.99
C LEU A 172 3.96 4.50 -20.42
N GLU A 173 3.35 5.32 -21.27
CA GLU A 173 3.81 5.58 -22.65
C GLU A 173 5.19 6.23 -22.67
N ALA A 174 5.44 7.17 -21.76
CA ALA A 174 6.74 7.80 -21.58
C ALA A 174 7.78 6.89 -20.88
N ARG A 175 7.41 5.65 -20.51
CA ARG A 175 8.24 4.67 -19.79
C ARG A 175 8.81 5.21 -18.48
N ILE A 176 8.14 6.18 -17.86
CA ILE A 176 8.49 6.72 -16.54
C ILE A 176 8.12 5.71 -15.46
N ILE A 177 7.00 5.01 -15.67
CA ILE A 177 6.57 3.87 -14.87
C ILE A 177 6.35 2.68 -15.80
N GLN A 178 6.58 1.48 -15.29
CA GLN A 178 6.42 0.23 -16.04
C GLN A 178 5.02 -0.35 -15.89
N LEU A 179 4.43 -0.19 -14.71
CA LEU A 179 3.06 -0.62 -14.43
C LEU A 179 2.43 0.18 -13.29
N ALA A 180 1.11 0.25 -13.29
CA ALA A 180 0.32 0.85 -12.22
C ALA A 180 -0.79 -0.10 -11.76
N ILE A 181 -0.96 -0.27 -10.46
CA ILE A 181 -2.11 -0.93 -9.84
C ILE A 181 -3.13 0.15 -9.49
N VAL A 182 -4.35 0.01 -9.98
CA VAL A 182 -5.46 0.96 -9.77
C VAL A 182 -6.70 0.25 -9.24
N ASP A 183 -7.59 1.01 -8.63
CA ASP A 183 -8.91 0.51 -8.24
C ASP A 183 -9.70 0.04 -9.49
N GLY A 184 -10.39 -1.08 -9.35
CA GLY A 184 -11.24 -1.64 -10.39
C GLY A 184 -12.59 -0.94 -10.47
N ALA A 185 -13.11 -0.79 -11.69
CA ALA A 185 -14.50 -0.38 -11.88
C ALA A 185 -15.42 -1.58 -11.63
N ALA A 186 -16.55 -1.37 -10.96
CA ALA A 186 -17.49 -2.42 -10.53
C ALA A 186 -18.02 -3.33 -11.66
N GLU A 187 -17.84 -2.97 -12.94
CA GLU A 187 -18.33 -3.72 -14.10
C GLU A 187 -17.27 -4.56 -14.83
N SER A 188 -15.98 -4.45 -14.50
CA SER A 188 -14.90 -5.13 -15.25
C SER A 188 -14.39 -6.40 -14.58
N ALA A 189 -15.29 -7.24 -14.07
CA ALA A 189 -14.93 -8.56 -13.56
C ALA A 189 -15.27 -9.63 -14.60
N THR A 190 -14.46 -9.76 -15.65
CA THR A 190 -14.41 -11.06 -16.35
C THR A 190 -13.50 -11.96 -15.51
N PRO A 191 -14.01 -13.02 -14.88
CA PRO A 191 -13.18 -13.87 -14.03
C PRO A 191 -12.05 -14.49 -14.88
N PRO A 192 -10.82 -14.57 -14.37
CA PRO A 192 -9.73 -15.21 -15.08
C PRO A 192 -10.09 -16.67 -15.37
N SER A 193 -10.03 -17.07 -16.64
CA SER A 193 -10.26 -18.45 -17.05
C SER A 193 -9.05 -19.32 -16.65
N GLY A 194 -9.06 -19.79 -15.41
CA GLY A 194 -8.04 -20.67 -14.84
C GLY A 194 -8.26 -20.86 -13.34
N LYS A 195 -7.61 -21.84 -12.71
CA LYS A 195 -7.53 -21.94 -11.23
C LYS A 195 -6.67 -20.78 -10.72
N ALA A 196 -7.23 -19.58 -10.69
CA ALA A 196 -6.60 -18.45 -10.00
C ALA A 196 -6.59 -18.74 -8.50
N ASP A 197 -5.44 -18.52 -7.86
CA ASP A 197 -5.33 -18.56 -6.40
C ASP A 197 -6.30 -17.53 -5.77
N ALA A 198 -6.81 -17.82 -4.56
CA ALA A 198 -7.85 -17.01 -3.93
C ALA A 198 -7.45 -15.53 -3.79
N THR A 199 -6.15 -15.26 -3.57
CA THR A 199 -5.60 -13.91 -3.53
C THR A 199 -5.70 -13.20 -4.88
N HIS A 200 -5.39 -13.89 -5.98
CA HIS A 200 -5.48 -13.33 -7.34
C HIS A 200 -6.92 -13.07 -7.75
N GLN A 201 -7.84 -13.96 -7.34
CA GLN A 201 -9.27 -13.74 -7.54
C GLN A 201 -9.73 -12.49 -6.79
N LEU A 202 -9.37 -12.36 -5.51
CA LEU A 202 -9.73 -11.19 -4.70
C LEU A 202 -9.12 -9.90 -5.27
N PHE A 203 -7.86 -9.94 -5.72
CA PHE A 203 -7.24 -8.82 -6.41
C PHE A 203 -8.04 -8.42 -7.65
N SER A 204 -8.37 -9.37 -8.53
CA SER A 204 -9.07 -9.10 -9.80
C SER A 204 -10.50 -8.57 -9.62
N GLN A 205 -11.12 -8.79 -8.46
CA GLN A 205 -12.44 -8.26 -8.12
C GLN A 205 -12.40 -6.78 -7.76
N HIS A 206 -11.27 -6.29 -7.25
CA HIS A 206 -11.15 -4.94 -6.67
C HIS A 206 -10.14 -4.05 -7.38
N TYR A 207 -9.21 -4.61 -8.16
CA TYR A 207 -8.07 -3.91 -8.72
C TYR A 207 -7.70 -4.41 -10.12
N HIS A 208 -7.04 -3.53 -10.87
CA HIS A 208 -6.49 -3.86 -12.18
C HIS A 208 -5.04 -3.38 -12.30
N ILE A 209 -4.30 -4.02 -13.20
CA ILE A 209 -2.93 -3.63 -13.54
C ILE A 209 -2.93 -2.97 -14.92
N LEU A 210 -2.54 -1.71 -14.97
CA LEU A 210 -2.21 -0.98 -16.19
C LEU A 210 -0.74 -1.24 -16.55
N ARG A 211 -0.47 -1.54 -17.81
CA ARG A 211 0.89 -1.80 -18.34
C ARG A 211 1.12 -0.93 -19.57
N GLY A 212 2.36 -0.48 -19.77
CA GLY A 212 2.78 0.16 -21.01
C GLY A 212 2.83 -0.84 -22.17
N ALA A 213 2.73 -0.35 -23.40
CA ALA A 213 2.94 -1.17 -24.59
C ALA A 213 4.42 -1.62 -24.65
N GLU A 214 4.63 -2.94 -24.85
CA GLU A 214 5.96 -3.55 -24.99
C GLU A 214 6.63 -3.15 -26.32
#